data_AF-A0A5B1RE58-F1
#
_entry.id   AF-A0A5B1RE58-F1
#
_cell.length_a   1.000
_cell.length_b   1.000
_cell.length_c   1.000
_cell.angle_alpha   90.00
_cell.angle_beta   90.00
_cell.angle_gamma   90.00
#
_symmetry.space_group_name_H-M   'P 1'
#
loop_
_entity.id
_entity.type
_entity.pdbx_description
1 polymer ?
#
loop_
_entity_poly.entity_id
_entity_poly.type
_entity_poly.pdbx_seq_one_letter_code
_entity_poly.pdbx_strand_id
1 'polypeptide(L)' 'VQTAVMIDCGATALFISRRFAQEHQMVQHRLGRDIALHNIDGSRNSAGNVTHYVRLTLTIGSYSD' A
#
# COMPACT_ATOMS: atom_id res chain seq x y z
N VAL A 1 -16.80 4.19 -4.01
CA VAL A 1 -15.87 5.35 -3.84
C VAL A 1 -15.01 5.42 -5.08
N GLN A 2 -14.86 6.62 -5.65
CA GLN A 2 -13.91 6.86 -6.73
C GLN A 2 -12.74 7.65 -6.14
N THR A 3 -11.51 7.22 -6.40
CA THR A 3 -10.29 7.89 -5.94
C THR A 3 -9.24 7.87 -7.04
N ALA A 4 -8.25 8.76 -6.95
CA ALA A 4 -7.08 8.72 -7.80
C ALA A 4 -6.04 7.77 -7.19
N VAL A 5 -5.38 7.00 -8.04
CA VAL A 5 -4.26 6.13 -7.67
C VAL A 5 -3.04 6.50 -8.50
N MET A 6 -1.86 6.28 -7.95
CA MET A 6 -0.59 6.55 -8.63
C MET A 6 -0.07 5.26 -9.27
N ILE A 7 0.23 5.31 -10.57
CA ILE A 7 0.97 4.24 -11.24
C ILE A 7 2.46 4.59 -11.11
N ASP A 8 3.16 3.85 -10.27
CA ASP A 8 4.55 4.14 -9.90
C ASP A 8 5.45 2.93 -10.21
N CYS A 9 6.26 3.05 -11.27
CA CYS A 9 7.25 2.03 -11.63
C CYS A 9 8.50 2.06 -10.72
N GLY A 10 8.67 3.10 -9.90
CA GLY A 10 9.74 3.21 -8.92
C GLY A 10 9.46 2.49 -7.60
N ALA A 11 8.22 2.05 -7.38
CA ALA A 11 7.81 1.31 -6.20
C ALA A 11 8.01 -0.20 -6.39
N THR A 12 8.69 -0.84 -5.43
CA THR A 12 8.91 -2.31 -5.47
C THR A 12 7.63 -3.12 -5.28
N ALA A 13 6.62 -2.54 -4.64
CA ALA A 13 5.37 -3.21 -4.29
C ALA A 13 4.19 -2.24 -4.39
N LEU A 14 2.98 -2.78 -4.21
CA LEU A 14 1.78 -1.97 -4.07
C LEU A 14 1.67 -1.42 -2.65
N PHE A 15 1.38 -0.13 -2.55
CA PHE A 15 1.15 0.54 -1.27
C PHE A 15 -0.23 1.16 -1.25
N ILE A 16 -0.88 1.09 -0.08
CA ILE A 16 -2.11 1.82 0.22
C ILE A 16 -1.88 2.68 1.45
N SER A 17 -2.41 3.90 1.45
CA SER A 17 -2.24 4.77 2.61
C SER A 17 -3.02 4.22 3.81
N ARG A 18 -2.40 4.27 4.99
CA ARG A 18 -3.05 3.86 6.25
C ARG A 18 -4.37 4.63 6.47
N ARG A 19 -4.34 5.93 6.19
CA ARG A 19 -5.51 6.81 6.33
C ARG A 19 -6.67 6.35 5.46
N PHE A 20 -6.42 6.09 4.16
CA PHE A 20 -7.46 5.64 3.24
C PHE A 20 -8.05 4.29 3.67
N ALA A 21 -7.20 3.35 4.09
CA ALA A 21 -7.66 2.06 4.59
C ALA A 21 -8.56 2.19 5.83
N GLN A 22 -8.24 3.14 6.73
CA GLN A 22 -9.05 3.42 7.93
C GLN A 22 -10.37 4.11 7.60
N GLU A 23 -10.34 5.18 6.78
CA GLU A 23 -11.52 5.94 6.36
C GLU A 23 -12.55 5.07 5.63
N HIS A 24 -12.08 4.07 4.88
CA HIS A 24 -12.95 3.12 4.17
C HIS A 24 -13.15 1.80 4.90
N GLN A 25 -12.79 1.72 6.18
CA GLN A 25 -13.03 0.56 7.06
C GLN A 25 -12.52 -0.76 6.46
N MET A 26 -11.40 -0.71 5.73
CA MET A 26 -10.77 -1.89 5.16
C MET A 26 -10.23 -2.79 6.27
N VAL A 27 -10.38 -4.10 6.10
CA VAL A 27 -9.82 -5.10 7.02
C VAL A 27 -8.30 -5.09 6.90
N GLN A 28 -7.63 -4.63 7.96
CA GLN A 28 -6.18 -4.56 8.05
C GLN A 28 -5.65 -5.74 8.86
N HIS A 29 -4.70 -6.48 8.29
CA HIS A 29 -4.06 -7.61 8.94
C HIS A 29 -2.64 -7.23 9.33
N ARG A 30 -2.27 -7.48 10.60
CA ARG A 30 -0.91 -7.24 11.08
C ARG A 30 0.07 -8.20 10.39
N LEU A 31 1.18 -7.68 9.91
CA LEU A 31 2.28 -8.50 9.40
C LEU A 31 2.99 -9.21 10.56
N GLY A 32 3.42 -10.46 10.34
CA GLY A 32 4.22 -11.18 11.33
C GLY A 32 5.59 -10.53 11.61
N ARG A 33 6.06 -9.71 10.69
CA ARG A 33 7.25 -8.86 10.84
C ARG A 33 7.04 -7.56 10.06
N ASP A 34 7.35 -6.43 10.69
CA ASP A 34 7.30 -5.12 10.04
C ASP A 34 8.30 -5.06 8.87
N ILE A 35 7.89 -4.46 7.75
CA ILE A 35 8.73 -4.29 6.55
C ILE A 35 9.33 -2.89 6.57
N ALA A 36 10.66 -2.82 6.51
CA ALA A 36 11.39 -1.58 6.39
C ALA A 36 11.07 -0.89 5.05
N LEU A 37 10.59 0.35 5.10
CA LEU A 37 10.33 1.16 3.91
C LEU A 37 11.43 2.20 3.73
N HIS A 38 11.99 2.26 2.54
CA HIS A 38 13.04 3.19 2.15
C HIS A 38 12.58 4.03 0.96
N ASN A 39 13.02 5.29 0.93
CA ASN A 39 12.81 6.18 -0.21
C ASN A 39 13.82 5.86 -1.33
N ILE A 40 13.67 6.51 -2.49
CA ILE A 40 14.53 6.28 -3.66
C ILE A 40 16.02 6.61 -3.41
N ASP A 41 16.30 7.51 -2.47
CA ASP A 41 17.66 7.86 -2.04
C ASP A 41 18.23 6.89 -0.98
N GLY A 42 17.49 5.83 -0.63
CA GLY A 42 17.87 4.83 0.37
C GLY A 42 17.59 5.25 1.82
N SER A 43 17.17 6.50 2.07
CA SER A 43 16.79 6.94 3.41
C SER A 43 15.54 6.20 3.91
N ARG A 44 15.37 6.11 5.24
CA ARG A 44 14.15 5.55 5.83
C ARG A 44 12.95 6.43 5.50
N ASN A 45 11.84 5.81 5.13
CA ASN A 45 10.60 6.55 4.94
C ASN A 45 10.14 7.18 6.26
N SER A 46 9.78 8.47 6.24
CA SER A 46 9.42 9.23 7.44
C SER A 46 8.10 8.79 8.07
N ALA A 47 7.22 8.15 7.31
CA ALA A 47 6.00 7.54 7.83
C ALA A 47 6.26 6.20 8.56
N GLY A 48 7.52 5.73 8.54
CA GLY A 48 7.96 4.52 9.22
C GLY A 48 7.83 3.25 8.37
N ASN A 49 7.71 2.12 9.05
CA ASN A 49 7.64 0.80 8.43
C ASN A 49 6.21 0.45 7.97
N VAL A 50 6.10 -0.48 7.02
CA VAL A 50 4.82 -1.13 6.71
C VAL A 50 4.57 -2.20 7.77
N THR A 51 3.46 -2.07 8.49
CA THR A 51 3.10 -2.95 9.62
C THR A 51 1.87 -3.80 9.36
N HIS A 52 1.05 -3.42 8.38
CA HIS A 52 -0.20 -4.09 8.04
C HIS A 52 -0.33 -4.27 6.53
N TYR A 53 -1.11 -5.26 6.13
CA TYR A 53 -1.57 -5.42 4.76
C TYR A 53 -3.10 -5.47 4.71
N VAL A 54 -3.64 -5.19 3.52
CA VAL A 54 -5.05 -5.40 3.18
C VAL A 54 -5.10 -6.40 2.02
N ARG A 55 -6.19 -7.16 1.90
CA ARG A 55 -6.44 -7.98 0.70
C ARG A 55 -7.36 -7.20 -0.23
N LEU A 56 -6.96 -7.06 -1.48
CA LEU A 56 -7.67 -6.32 -2.51
C LEU A 56 -7.83 -7.22 -3.72
N THR A 57 -9.00 -7.20 -4.35
CA THR A 57 -9.19 -7.68 -5.71
C THR A 57 -8.99 -6.49 -6.64
N LEU A 58 -8.03 -6.58 -7.55
CA LEU A 58 -7.71 -5.50 -8.48
C LEU A 58 -8.15 -5.89 -9.89
N THR A 59 -8.85 -4.98 -10.55
CA THR A 59 -9.27 -5.14 -11.95
C THR A 59 -8.76 -3.95 -12.74
N ILE A 60 -7.99 -4.22 -13.79
CA ILE A 60 -7.41 -3.21 -14.68
C ILE A 60 -7.99 -3.45 -16.06
N GLY A 61 -8.93 -2.59 -16.48
CA GLY A 61 -9.68 -2.82 -17.71
C GLY A 61 -10.46 -4.14 -17.66
N SER A 62 -10.23 -5.03 -18.62
CA SER A 62 -10.80 -6.38 -18.66
C SER A 62 -9.89 -7.46 -18.04
N TYR A 63 -8.73 -7.08 -17.50
CA TYR A 63 -7.82 -8.00 -16.82
C TYR A 63 -8.11 -7.99 -15.30
N SER A 64 -8.26 -9.18 -14.72
CA SER A 64 -8.46 -9.37 -13.28
C SER A 64 -7.41 -10.34 -12.72
N ASP A 65 -6.78 -9.96 -11.62
CA ASP A 65 -5.85 -10.79 -10.82
C ASP A 65 -6.42 -11.01 -9.40
#